data_AF-A0A820G7J0-F1
#
_entry.id   AF-A0A820G7J0-F1
#
_cell.length_a   1.000
_cell.length_b   1.000
_cell.length_c   1.000
_cell.angle_alpha   90.00
_cell.angle_beta   90.00
_cell.angle_gamma   90.00
#
_symmetry.space_group_name_H-M   'P 1'
#
loop_
_entity.id
_entity.type
_entity.pdbx_description
1 polymer ?
#
loop_
_entity_poly.entity_id
_entity_poly.type
_entity_poly.pdbx_seq_one_letter_code
_entity_poly.pdbx_strand_id
1 'polypeptide(L)'
;FSFTESDLSLSSIDCYPFFYHIVPSDRGHNLVRKQLLQYFNWTRFGLIYQHGSKYTWVANDLSNLTAIDKKQWEVNLTRGIAYRHELEWHDDNAKNMKGLLNDFETRDVRIIIANFNQTIATHMFCHKD
;
A
#
# COMPACT_ATOMS: atom_id res chain seq x y z
N PHE A 1 26.14 -3.36 6.00
CA PHE A 1 25.96 -4.01 4.69
C PHE A 1 24.93 -5.13 4.85
N SER A 2 23.81 -5.08 4.15
CA SER A 2 22.72 -6.08 4.23
C SER A 2 22.48 -6.77 2.89
N PHE A 3 22.12 -8.05 2.93
CA PHE A 3 21.82 -8.87 1.75
C PHE A 3 20.38 -9.40 1.71
N THR A 4 19.54 -9.01 2.67
CA THR A 4 18.13 -9.43 2.75
C THR A 4 17.16 -8.28 2.90
N GLU A 5 17.68 -7.06 3.11
CA GLU A 5 16.85 -5.91 3.47
C GLU A 5 16.33 -5.19 2.24
N SER A 6 15.01 -4.96 2.22
CA SER A 6 14.29 -4.28 1.13
C SER A 6 13.42 -3.13 1.62
N ASP A 7 13.33 -2.88 2.93
CA ASP A 7 12.49 -1.83 3.51
C ASP A 7 12.85 -0.44 2.94
N LEU A 8 11.84 0.21 2.36
CA LEU A 8 12.00 1.52 1.74
C LEU A 8 12.43 2.62 2.73
N SER A 9 12.08 2.49 4.01
CA SER A 9 12.45 3.47 5.03
C SER A 9 13.97 3.62 5.22
N LEU A 10 14.72 2.56 4.92
CA LEU A 10 16.18 2.54 5.05
C LEU A 10 16.91 3.19 3.86
N SER A 11 16.17 3.67 2.86
CA SER A 11 16.73 4.37 1.70
C SER A 11 17.07 5.85 1.99
N SER A 12 16.75 6.37 3.17
CA SER A 12 17.06 7.76 3.55
C SER A 12 18.56 7.92 3.85
N ILE A 13 19.29 8.63 2.99
CA ILE A 13 20.73 8.92 3.18
C ILE A 13 20.95 9.82 4.40
N ASP A 14 20.03 10.75 4.67
CA ASP A 14 20.13 11.66 5.82
C ASP A 14 20.02 10.89 7.15
N CYS A 15 19.19 9.84 7.19
CA CYS A 15 19.02 9.02 8.38
C CYS A 15 20.02 7.86 8.47
N TYR A 16 20.42 7.30 7.32
CA TYR A 16 21.22 6.08 7.22
C TYR A 16 22.41 6.23 6.23
N PRO A 17 23.34 7.16 6.47
CA PRO A 17 24.39 7.52 5.50
C PRO A 17 25.39 6.40 5.20
N PHE A 18 25.53 5.42 6.10
CA PHE A 18 26.45 4.28 5.94
C PHE A 18 25.72 2.94 5.73
N PHE A 19 24.42 3.00 5.45
CA PHE A 19 23.65 1.80 5.15
C PHE A 19 23.76 1.46 3.66
N TYR A 20 24.24 0.25 3.39
CA TYR A 20 24.35 -0.30 2.04
C TYR A 20 23.66 -1.66 2.00
N HIS A 21 22.90 -1.91 0.95
CA HIS A 21 22.24 -3.19 0.70
C HIS A 21 22.27 -3.54 -0.79
N ILE A 22 22.28 -4.83 -1.11
CA ILE A 22 22.34 -5.32 -2.50
C ILE A 22 20.97 -5.70 -3.07
N VAL A 23 19.99 -5.92 -2.20
CA VAL A 23 18.64 -6.28 -2.62
C VAL A 23 17.91 -5.02 -3.04
N PRO A 24 17.21 -5.00 -4.18
CA PRO A 24 16.39 -3.84 -4.56
C PRO A 24 15.38 -3.47 -3.46
N SER A 25 15.22 -2.18 -3.21
CA SER A 25 14.21 -1.72 -2.26
C SER A 25 12.79 -1.96 -2.78
N ASP A 26 11.82 -2.03 -1.86
CA ASP A 26 10.41 -2.22 -2.17
C ASP A 26 9.84 -1.15 -3.14
N ARG A 27 10.55 -0.02 -3.32
CA ARG A 27 10.28 0.99 -4.35
C ARG A 27 10.26 0.41 -5.76
N GLY A 28 11.07 -0.61 -6.04
CA GLY A 28 11.10 -1.29 -7.35
C GLY A 28 9.71 -1.77 -7.77
N HIS A 29 8.93 -2.29 -6.83
CA HIS A 29 7.54 -2.71 -7.09
C HIS A 29 6.64 -1.53 -7.47
N ASN A 30 6.82 -0.35 -6.85
CA ASN A 30 6.01 0.83 -7.16
C ASN A 30 6.29 1.40 -8.56
N LEU A 31 7.55 1.35 -9.01
CA LEU A 31 7.90 1.74 -10.37
C LEU A 31 7.21 0.86 -11.41
N VAL A 32 7.19 -0.45 -11.18
CA VAL A 32 6.48 -1.41 -12.05
C VAL A 32 4.96 -1.20 -12.00
N ARG A 33 4.38 -1.00 -10.80
CA ARG A 33 2.94 -0.68 -10.65
C ARG A 33 2.57 0.58 -11.43
N LYS A 34 3.39 1.63 -11.36
CA LYS A 34 3.19 2.85 -12.14
C LYS A 34 3.19 2.55 -13.64
N GLN A 35 4.19 1.83 -14.13
CA GLN A 35 4.26 1.46 -15.55
C GLN A 35 3.04 0.63 -16.00
N LEU A 36 2.58 -0.31 -15.17
CA LEU A 36 1.40 -1.13 -15.47
C LEU A 36 0.14 -0.28 -15.59
N LEU A 37 -0.06 0.64 -14.65
CA LEU A 37 -1.19 1.57 -14.66
C LEU A 37 -1.14 2.50 -15.90
N GLN A 38 0.05 2.96 -16.29
CA GLN A 38 0.24 3.74 -17.54
C GLN A 38 -0.11 2.93 -18.78
N TYR A 39 0.37 1.68 -18.85
CA TYR A 39 0.15 0.81 -20.00
C TYR A 39 -1.34 0.58 -20.28
N PHE A 40 -2.15 0.40 -19.23
CA PHE A 40 -3.60 0.22 -19.35
C PHE A 40 -4.42 1.51 -19.29
N ASN A 41 -3.78 2.69 -19.22
CA ASN A 41 -4.43 3.99 -19.01
C ASN A 41 -5.36 4.00 -17.78
N TRP A 42 -4.95 3.32 -16.73
CA TRP A 42 -5.70 3.24 -15.48
C TRP A 42 -5.37 4.43 -14.60
N THR A 43 -6.27 5.41 -14.62
CA THR A 43 -6.09 6.68 -13.92
C THR A 43 -6.75 6.71 -12.55
N ARG A 44 -7.70 5.80 -12.28
CA ARG A 44 -8.48 5.72 -11.04
C ARG A 44 -8.19 4.40 -10.33
N PHE A 45 -7.63 4.47 -9.13
CA PHE A 45 -7.40 3.30 -8.29
C PHE A 45 -7.54 3.63 -6.80
N GLY A 46 -7.81 2.59 -6.01
CA GLY A 46 -7.79 2.61 -4.56
C GLY A 46 -6.49 2.02 -4.03
N LEU A 47 -5.92 2.64 -3.00
CA LEU A 47 -4.73 2.15 -2.31
C LEU A 47 -5.08 1.72 -0.89
N ILE A 48 -4.78 0.46 -0.58
CA ILE A 48 -4.97 -0.15 0.74
C ILE A 48 -3.62 -0.58 1.27
N TYR A 49 -3.31 -0.23 2.51
CA TYR A 49 -2.08 -0.70 3.15
C TYR A 49 -2.27 -0.97 4.64
N GLN A 50 -1.49 -1.89 5.19
CA GLN A 50 -1.42 -2.10 6.63
C GLN A 50 -0.69 -0.91 7.29
N HIS A 51 -1.30 -0.32 8.32
CA HIS A 51 -0.66 0.73 9.11
C HIS A 51 0.46 0.12 9.95
N GLY A 52 1.67 0.63 9.80
CA GLY A 52 2.85 0.17 10.53
C GLY A 52 4.05 -0.06 9.61
N SER A 53 5.22 0.33 10.13
CA SER A 53 6.56 0.21 9.51
C SER A 53 6.57 0.34 7.98
N LYS A 54 7.03 -0.70 7.28
CA LYS A 54 7.42 -0.73 5.86
C LYS A 54 6.27 -0.46 4.88
N TYR A 55 5.06 -0.88 5.23
CA TYR A 55 3.91 -0.80 4.31
C TYR A 55 3.47 0.65 4.08
N THR A 56 3.52 1.48 5.12
CA THR A 56 3.19 2.92 5.04
C THR A 56 4.15 3.65 4.12
N TRP A 57 5.46 3.36 4.20
CA TRP A 57 6.45 4.00 3.34
C TRP A 57 6.24 3.66 1.86
N VAL A 58 5.96 2.40 1.56
CA VAL A 58 5.65 1.96 0.19
C VAL A 58 4.35 2.61 -0.34
N ALA A 59 3.32 2.73 0.50
CA ALA A 59 2.07 3.37 0.11
C ALA A 59 2.23 4.88 -0.17
N ASN A 60 2.99 5.58 0.68
CA ASN A 60 3.30 7.00 0.49
C ASN A 60 4.14 7.23 -0.76
N ASP A 61 5.13 6.36 -1.01
CA ASP A 61 5.95 6.43 -2.21
C ASP A 61 5.12 6.25 -3.49
N LEU A 62 4.23 5.25 -3.54
CA LEU A 62 3.35 5.05 -4.70
C LEU A 62 2.44 6.27 -4.92
N SER A 63 1.84 6.78 -3.83
CA SER A 63 0.99 7.97 -3.87
C SER A 63 1.77 9.17 -4.45
N ASN A 64 3.01 9.39 -4.00
CA ASN A 64 3.89 10.45 -4.50
C ASN A 64 4.25 10.25 -5.98
N LEU A 65 4.63 9.04 -6.39
CA LEU A 65 4.98 8.71 -7.77
C LEU A 65 3.84 8.95 -8.76
N THR A 66 2.59 8.74 -8.31
CA THR A 66 1.38 9.04 -9.08
C THR A 66 0.97 10.51 -8.99
N ALA A 67 1.20 11.17 -7.86
CA ALA A 67 0.88 12.58 -7.65
C ALA A 67 1.83 13.55 -8.35
N ILE A 68 3.01 13.12 -8.78
CA ILE A 68 3.90 13.93 -9.62
C ILE A 68 3.36 14.04 -11.06
N ASP A 69 2.50 13.11 -11.48
CA ASP A 69 1.97 12.99 -12.85
C ASP A 69 0.52 13.55 -12.93
N LYS A 70 0.25 14.66 -12.23
CA LYS A 70 -1.11 15.22 -11.93
C LYS A 70 -2.04 15.43 -13.13
N LYS A 71 -1.52 15.40 -14.36
CA LYS A 71 -2.35 15.54 -15.57
C LYS A 71 -3.00 14.23 -16.03
N GLN A 72 -2.66 13.09 -15.44
CA GLN A 72 -3.10 11.77 -15.92
C GLN A 72 -3.74 10.87 -14.85
N TRP A 73 -3.69 11.22 -13.55
CA TRP A 73 -4.05 10.26 -12.48
C TRP A 73 -4.89 10.89 -11.39
N GLU A 74 -5.98 10.22 -11.04
CA GLU A 74 -6.84 10.51 -9.91
C GLU A 74 -6.76 9.36 -8.91
N VAL A 75 -5.90 9.50 -7.90
CA VAL A 75 -5.93 8.61 -6.74
C VAL A 75 -7.22 8.90 -5.96
N ASN A 76 -8.26 8.13 -6.25
CA ASN A 76 -9.63 8.41 -5.82
C ASN A 76 -9.88 8.01 -4.36
N LEU A 77 -9.07 7.10 -3.82
CA LEU A 77 -9.15 6.69 -2.43
C LEU A 77 -7.82 6.08 -1.95
N THR A 78 -7.21 6.71 -0.95
CA THR A 78 -6.11 6.11 -0.18
C THR A 78 -6.60 5.82 1.23
N ARG A 79 -6.50 4.57 1.66
CA ARG A 79 -6.94 4.12 2.99
C ARG A 79 -5.89 3.23 3.64
N GLY A 80 -5.38 3.68 4.79
CA GLY A 80 -4.59 2.83 5.66
C GLY A 80 -5.52 1.98 6.54
N ILE A 81 -5.29 0.67 6.56
CA ILE A 81 -5.90 -0.26 7.51
C ILE A 81 -5.04 -0.27 8.76
N ALA A 82 -5.50 0.40 9.82
CA ALA A 82 -4.87 0.30 11.12
C ALA A 82 -5.18 -1.06 11.76
N TYR A 83 -4.20 -1.94 11.82
CA TYR A 83 -4.27 -3.18 12.60
C TYR A 83 -3.42 -3.01 13.86
N ARG A 84 -4.03 -3.04 15.05
CA ARG A 84 -3.27 -3.24 16.29
C ARG A 84 -2.94 -4.73 16.39
N HIS A 85 -1.64 -5.07 16.46
CA HIS A 85 -1.11 -6.37 16.91
C HIS A 85 -1.87 -6.82 18.18
N GLU A 86 -2.17 -8.10 18.49
CA GLU A 86 -1.88 -9.39 17.85
C GLU A 86 -2.72 -10.51 18.49
N LEU A 87 -3.84 -10.20 19.15
CA LEU A 87 -4.67 -11.18 19.84
C LEU A 87 -6.11 -10.77 19.61
N GLU A 88 -6.82 -11.63 18.87
CA GLU A 88 -8.24 -11.53 18.54
C GLU A 88 -8.64 -10.49 17.49
N TRP A 89 -9.33 -11.00 16.48
CA TRP A 89 -10.17 -10.20 15.60
C TRP A 89 -11.22 -9.52 16.49
N HIS A 90 -11.10 -8.22 16.68
CA HIS A 90 -12.11 -7.42 17.38
C HIS A 90 -13.18 -6.98 16.39
N ASP A 91 -14.45 -6.93 16.81
CA ASP A 91 -15.59 -6.48 15.99
C ASP A 91 -15.34 -5.12 15.29
N ASP A 92 -14.51 -4.27 15.89
CA ASP A 92 -14.13 -2.98 15.33
C ASP A 92 -13.27 -3.11 14.06
N ASN A 93 -12.43 -4.15 13.96
CA ASN A 93 -11.64 -4.43 12.75
C ASN A 93 -12.55 -4.89 11.61
N ALA A 94 -13.59 -5.66 11.93
CA ALA A 94 -14.64 -6.07 10.98
C ALA A 94 -15.37 -4.85 10.42
N LYS A 95 -15.82 -3.96 11.30
CA LYS A 95 -16.51 -2.72 10.94
C LYS A 95 -15.62 -1.81 10.10
N ASN A 96 -14.33 -1.70 10.45
CA ASN A 96 -13.36 -0.94 9.67
C ASN A 96 -13.17 -1.52 8.26
N MET A 97 -13.09 -2.85 8.13
CA MET A 97 -12.99 -3.51 6.84
C MET A 97 -14.27 -3.33 6.01
N LYS A 98 -15.44 -3.51 6.61
CA LYS A 98 -16.73 -3.31 5.93
C LYS A 98 -16.91 -1.85 5.50
N GLY A 99 -16.50 -0.90 6.34
CA GLY A 99 -16.47 0.52 6.01
C GLY A 99 -15.54 0.82 4.83
N LEU A 100 -14.36 0.21 4.78
CA LEU A 100 -13.43 0.32 3.67
C LEU A 100 -14.03 -0.22 2.35
N LEU A 101 -14.67 -1.39 2.40
CA LEU A 101 -15.33 -1.98 1.23
C LEU A 101 -16.49 -1.10 0.74
N ASN A 102 -17.30 -0.59 1.66
CA ASN A 102 -18.37 0.35 1.35
C ASN A 102 -17.83 1.67 0.76
N ASP A 103 -16.69 2.17 1.24
CA ASP A 103 -16.00 3.32 0.65
C ASP A 103 -15.55 3.05 -0.80
N PHE A 104 -15.13 1.82 -1.12
CA PHE A 104 -14.79 1.45 -2.50
C PHE A 104 -16.01 1.34 -3.40
N GLU A 105 -17.10 0.75 -2.90
CA GLU A 105 -18.36 0.64 -3.63
C GLU A 105 -18.95 2.02 -3.92
N THR A 106 -19.04 2.88 -2.89
CA THR A 106 -19.61 4.23 -3.02
C THR A 106 -18.79 5.14 -3.94
N ARG A 107 -17.48 4.94 -4.04
CA ARG A 107 -16.59 5.73 -4.92
C ARG A 107 -16.35 5.11 -6.30
N ASP A 108 -16.99 3.97 -6.60
CA ASP A 108 -16.80 3.19 -7.83
C ASP A 108 -15.32 2.89 -8.12
N VAL A 109 -14.62 2.40 -7.09
CA VAL A 109 -13.21 2.01 -7.21
C VAL A 109 -13.13 0.58 -7.72
N ARG A 110 -12.52 0.39 -8.89
CA ARG A 110 -12.44 -0.92 -9.58
C ARG A 110 -11.05 -1.53 -9.59
N ILE A 111 -10.03 -0.71 -9.41
CA ILE A 111 -8.63 -1.12 -9.36
C ILE A 111 -8.15 -0.91 -7.95
N ILE A 112 -7.71 -1.97 -7.30
CA ILE A 112 -7.26 -1.94 -5.91
C ILE A 112 -5.80 -2.37 -5.87
N ILE A 113 -4.96 -1.52 -5.30
CA ILE A 113 -3.57 -1.83 -4.98
C ILE A 113 -3.49 -2.05 -3.48
N ALA A 114 -3.15 -3.27 -3.08
CA ALA A 114 -3.14 -3.71 -1.70
C ALA A 114 -1.71 -4.04 -1.23
N ASN A 115 -1.33 -3.60 -0.04
CA ASN A 115 -0.05 -3.92 0.59
C ASN A 115 -0.17 -4.18 2.10
N PHE A 116 -0.28 -5.43 2.48
CA PHE A 116 -0.45 -5.87 3.87
C PHE A 116 0.05 -7.31 4.04
N ASN A 117 0.18 -7.77 5.28
CA ASN A 117 0.62 -9.14 5.57
C ASN A 117 -0.44 -10.21 5.22
N GLN A 118 -0.02 -11.47 5.29
CA GLN A 118 -0.87 -12.63 5.00
C GLN A 118 -2.12 -12.69 5.88
N THR A 119 -2.01 -12.36 7.17
CA THR A 119 -3.14 -12.42 8.11
C THR A 119 -4.27 -11.47 7.69
N ILE A 120 -3.94 -10.22 7.37
CA ILE A 120 -4.92 -9.24 6.89
C ILE A 120 -5.50 -9.67 5.55
N ALA A 121 -4.69 -10.23 4.66
CA ALA A 121 -5.16 -10.74 3.38
C ALA A 121 -6.26 -11.79 3.56
N THR A 122 -6.04 -12.79 4.43
CA THR A 122 -7.04 -13.84 4.72
C THR A 122 -8.34 -13.22 5.23
N HIS A 123 -8.27 -12.31 6.21
CA HIS A 123 -9.48 -11.66 6.73
C HIS A 123 -10.20 -10.79 5.69
N MET A 124 -9.45 -10.07 4.85
CA MET A 124 -10.02 -9.22 3.81
C MET A 124 -10.75 -10.04 2.74
N PHE A 125 -10.17 -11.16 2.31
CA PHE A 125 -10.77 -12.02 1.27
C PHE A 125 -11.93 -12.86 1.80
N CYS A 126 -11.89 -13.29 3.07
CA CYS A 126 -12.97 -14.08 3.68
C CYS A 126 -14.18 -13.25 4.13
N HIS A 127 -14.13 -11.91 4.12
CA HIS A 127 -15.26 -11.07 4.52
C HIS A 127 -16.29 -10.84 3.39
N LYS A 128 -16.15 -11.54 2.26
CA LYS A 128 -17.02 -11.39 1.09
C LYS A 128 -17.96 -12.59 0.98
N ASP A 129 -18.88 -12.72 1.94
CA ASP A 129 -20.08 -13.58 1.88
C ASP A 129 -21.26 -12.89 2.58
#